data_AF-A0A0B8WDG6-F1
#
_entry.id   AF-A0A0B8WDG6-F1
#
_cell.length_a   1.000
_cell.length_b   1.000
_cell.length_c   1.000
_cell.angle_alpha   90.00
_cell.angle_beta   90.00
_cell.angle_gamma   90.00
#
_symmetry.space_group_name_H-M   'P 1'
#
loop_
_entity.id
_entity.type
_entity.pdbx_description
1 polymer ?
#
loop_
_entity_poly.entity_id
_entity_poly.type
_entity_poly.pdbx_seq_one_letter_code
_entity_poly.pdbx_strand_id
1 'polypeptide(L)'
;MYLVLALQIFEDDKIAYVFDSSSSMSGTMAAQIKTQLNGVLGTTKPIFQDYLTQQKFTSISDSIFTNEFNLESIVVFGAGSTGAYEKKALLEKVPGQTDGILASLQSYLPTYFAEADAARRVVKVPYIDDRVFIFEKVSDETKTRNTVFMVIVRMSEASEMFRAATSQKMYLISQDGLVLFGPDGMPGKRLQSVVTPSFLRGKSLVAQGAETDKAVDGTELLVSYSRAGFGDLIVVTTVEKEKALGAVQILIRKSLIFFGILISLTVILSLFASSGLTQALTQLFTATGKVAEGDFNIRVDVKSNDEVGSLAENFNIMAAEVARLLEQTAEKARMESELQTAKTVQETLFPETRAKIGPLAIAGYYEPASECGGDWWHYCQIGNKIFLWIGDATGHGAPAALITSAAKSASTIIERLNIAPNKALELLNRSIYDVSKGRIMMTFFLASFDLETGELVYCNASHEAPFLIKKTDGPLKKKDLVPLNEVNNPRLGQARDSVYQQTSIQLEKGDAVFFYTDGIPDIQNPGKEAWGEREFIKALIAANKDFPGVGDSVDRFAISFQEHRQGAPLVDDVTFFVVKNEGLN
;
A
#
# COMPACT_ATOMS: atom_id res chain seq x y z
N MET A 1 11.50 6.93 -25.40
CA MET A 1 11.79 5.83 -26.34
C MET A 1 10.68 5.67 -27.38
N TYR A 2 9.45 5.27 -26.99
CA TYR A 2 8.33 5.07 -27.93
C TYR A 2 8.00 6.28 -28.82
N LEU A 3 8.08 7.50 -28.26
CA LEU A 3 7.86 8.72 -29.05
C LEU A 3 8.89 8.85 -30.18
N VAL A 4 10.18 8.67 -29.88
CA VAL A 4 11.25 8.77 -30.89
C VAL A 4 11.07 7.72 -31.98
N LEU A 5 10.70 6.49 -31.61
CA LEU A 5 10.42 5.42 -32.56
C LEU A 5 9.22 5.75 -33.46
N ALA A 6 8.13 6.27 -32.89
CA ALA A 6 6.93 6.65 -33.65
C ALA A 6 7.21 7.81 -34.63
N LEU A 7 8.04 8.77 -34.22
CA LEU A 7 8.46 9.87 -35.07
C LEU A 7 9.27 9.39 -36.28
N GLN A 8 10.21 8.47 -36.05
CA GLN A 8 11.04 7.89 -37.10
C GLN A 8 10.19 7.09 -38.11
N ILE A 9 9.29 6.23 -37.61
CA ILE A 9 8.37 5.46 -38.47
C ILE A 9 7.51 6.38 -39.35
N PHE A 10 7.01 7.49 -38.79
CA PHE A 10 6.15 8.41 -39.52
C PHE A 10 6.91 9.22 -40.57
N GLU A 11 8.17 9.57 -40.31
CA GLU A 11 9.06 10.19 -41.31
C GLU A 11 9.33 9.22 -42.47
N ASP A 12 9.69 7.98 -42.15
CA ASP A 12 9.97 6.94 -43.15
C ASP A 12 8.74 6.64 -44.02
N ASP A 13 7.56 6.50 -43.41
CA ASP A 13 6.29 6.28 -44.12
C ASP A 13 5.94 7.46 -45.05
N LYS A 14 6.18 8.70 -44.58
CA LYS A 14 5.94 9.89 -45.40
C LYS A 14 6.87 9.95 -46.61
N ILE A 15 8.15 9.59 -46.43
CA ILE A 15 9.12 9.52 -47.53
C ILE A 15 8.69 8.45 -48.54
N ALA A 16 8.30 7.27 -48.07
CA ALA A 16 7.80 6.19 -48.93
C ALA A 16 6.57 6.63 -49.76
N TYR A 17 5.60 7.29 -49.13
CA TYR A 17 4.43 7.84 -49.82
C TYR A 17 4.80 8.85 -50.92
N VAL A 18 5.76 9.74 -50.64
CA VAL A 18 6.22 10.73 -51.63
C VAL A 18 6.96 10.05 -52.78
N PHE A 19 7.73 8.99 -52.52
CA PHE A 19 8.33 8.18 -53.57
C PHE A 19 7.29 7.49 -54.44
N ASP A 20 6.28 6.83 -53.87
CA ASP A 20 5.23 6.18 -54.65
C ASP A 20 4.47 7.18 -55.54
N SER A 21 4.12 8.35 -54.98
CA SER A 21 3.44 9.41 -55.71
C SER A 21 4.29 9.98 -56.85
N SER A 22 5.54 10.36 -56.58
CA SER A 22 6.45 10.95 -57.57
C SER A 22 6.91 9.94 -58.63
N SER A 23 7.08 8.68 -58.25
CA SER A 23 7.42 7.57 -59.15
C SER A 23 6.25 7.24 -60.07
N SER A 24 5.02 7.15 -59.54
CA SER A 24 3.80 7.02 -60.35
C SER A 24 3.63 8.18 -61.33
N MET A 25 3.86 9.42 -60.89
CA MET A 25 3.82 10.60 -61.76
C MET A 25 4.83 10.51 -62.90
N SER A 26 6.10 10.20 -62.59
CA SER A 26 7.16 10.05 -63.58
C SER A 26 6.83 8.95 -64.60
N GLY A 27 6.26 7.84 -64.15
CA GLY A 27 5.83 6.71 -64.99
C GLY A 27 4.64 7.05 -65.90
N THR A 28 3.62 7.72 -65.37
CA THR A 28 2.46 8.17 -66.15
C THR A 28 2.90 9.15 -67.23
N MET A 29 3.74 10.13 -66.89
CA MET A 29 4.25 11.11 -67.85
C MET A 29 5.13 10.46 -68.91
N ALA A 30 6.00 9.51 -68.51
CA ALA A 30 6.80 8.70 -69.42
C ALA A 30 5.92 7.93 -70.43
N ALA A 31 4.83 7.32 -69.96
CA ALA A 31 3.86 6.62 -70.81
C ALA A 31 3.07 7.57 -71.74
N GLN A 32 2.73 8.78 -71.26
CA GLN A 32 2.05 9.79 -72.07
C GLN A 32 2.93 10.29 -73.22
N ILE A 33 4.19 10.61 -72.93
CA ILE A 33 5.19 10.99 -73.96
C ILE A 33 5.33 9.87 -75.00
N LYS A 34 5.43 8.62 -74.55
CA LYS A 34 5.49 7.46 -75.44
C LYS A 34 4.27 7.36 -76.35
N THR A 35 3.09 7.53 -75.78
CA THR A 35 1.81 7.38 -76.49
C THR A 35 1.64 8.49 -77.52
N GLN A 36 1.93 9.74 -77.15
CA GLN A 36 1.84 10.89 -78.04
C GLN A 36 2.81 10.75 -79.22
N LEU A 37 4.09 10.43 -78.95
CA LEU A 37 5.09 10.26 -80.01
C LEU A 37 4.80 9.06 -80.92
N ASN A 38 4.33 7.94 -80.37
CA ASN A 38 3.92 6.79 -81.18
C ASN A 38 2.65 7.07 -81.99
N GLY A 39 1.71 7.87 -81.46
CA GLY A 39 0.50 8.30 -82.17
C GLY A 39 0.86 9.08 -83.42
N VAL A 40 1.70 10.11 -83.28
CA VAL A 40 2.17 10.94 -84.41
C VAL A 40 2.95 10.10 -85.42
N LEU A 41 3.83 9.20 -84.97
CA LEU A 41 4.53 8.30 -85.91
C LEU A 41 3.63 7.27 -86.57
N GLY A 42 2.54 6.88 -85.92
CA GLY A 42 1.52 6.02 -86.53
C GLY A 42 0.90 6.68 -87.76
N THR A 43 0.65 7.99 -87.67
CA THR A 43 0.06 8.78 -88.77
C THR A 43 1.08 9.14 -89.86
N THR A 44 2.39 9.13 -89.58
CA THR A 44 3.41 9.34 -90.63
C THR A 44 3.70 8.12 -91.51
N LYS A 45 3.39 6.89 -91.07
CA LYS A 45 3.70 5.67 -91.85
C LYS A 45 3.06 5.64 -93.25
N PRO A 46 1.76 5.95 -93.42
CA PRO A 46 1.16 6.02 -94.75
C PRO A 46 1.77 7.11 -95.63
N ILE A 47 2.16 8.24 -95.03
CA ILE A 47 2.85 9.35 -95.73
C ILE A 47 4.21 8.87 -96.27
N PHE A 48 4.95 8.10 -95.47
CA PHE A 48 6.24 7.54 -95.90
C PHE A 48 6.05 6.55 -97.06
N GLN A 49 5.05 5.66 -96.98
CA GLN A 49 4.76 4.68 -98.02
C GLN A 49 4.30 5.33 -99.33
N ASP A 50 3.46 6.36 -99.26
CA ASP A 50 3.02 7.13 -100.43
C ASP A 50 4.21 7.78 -101.13
N TYR A 51 5.11 8.42 -100.38
CA TYR A 51 6.33 9.01 -100.94
C TYR A 51 7.26 7.96 -101.55
N LEU A 52 7.52 6.85 -100.87
CA LEU A 52 8.41 5.81 -101.40
C LEU A 52 7.87 5.20 -102.71
N THR A 53 6.56 5.07 -102.84
CA THR A 53 5.90 4.51 -104.03
C THR A 53 5.85 5.51 -105.18
N GLN A 54 5.45 6.76 -104.92
CA GLN A 54 5.18 7.77 -105.95
C GLN A 54 6.36 8.72 -106.21
N GLN A 55 7.40 8.67 -105.37
CA GLN A 55 8.55 9.57 -105.33
C GLN A 55 8.19 11.06 -105.19
N LYS A 56 6.96 11.35 -104.77
CA LYS A 56 6.40 12.67 -104.46
C LYS A 56 5.27 12.50 -103.44
N PHE A 57 4.99 13.55 -102.67
CA PHE A 57 3.81 13.57 -101.81
C PHE A 57 2.55 13.76 -102.66
N THR A 58 1.55 12.91 -102.48
CA THR A 58 0.25 13.03 -103.13
C THR A 58 -0.76 13.77 -102.25
N SER A 59 -1.95 14.04 -102.78
CA SER A 59 -3.07 14.60 -102.01
C SER A 59 -3.47 13.75 -100.79
N ILE A 60 -3.15 12.45 -100.79
CA ILE A 60 -3.36 11.56 -99.64
C ILE A 60 -2.38 11.93 -98.52
N SER A 61 -1.09 12.09 -98.85
CA SER A 61 -0.07 12.54 -97.88
C SER A 61 -0.39 13.92 -97.31
N ASP A 62 -0.78 14.88 -98.15
CA ASP A 62 -1.15 16.24 -97.73
C ASP A 62 -2.34 16.23 -96.75
N SER A 63 -3.36 15.41 -97.03
CA SER A 63 -4.55 15.29 -96.18
C SER A 63 -4.22 14.71 -94.81
N ILE A 64 -3.44 13.61 -94.76
CA ILE A 64 -3.04 13.00 -93.49
C ILE A 64 -2.14 13.96 -92.69
N PHE A 65 -1.19 14.61 -93.37
CA PHE A 65 -0.25 15.57 -92.77
C PHE A 65 -0.96 16.79 -92.20
N THR A 66 -1.93 17.36 -92.93
CA THR A 66 -2.66 18.56 -92.49
C THR A 66 -3.56 18.28 -91.29
N ASN A 67 -4.14 17.08 -91.20
CA ASN A 67 -5.05 16.69 -90.12
C ASN A 67 -4.34 16.27 -88.82
N GLU A 68 -3.06 15.91 -88.86
CA GLU A 68 -2.29 15.56 -87.65
C GLU A 68 -1.80 16.83 -86.94
N PHE A 69 -2.42 17.22 -85.83
CA PHE A 69 -2.17 18.51 -85.16
C PHE A 69 -0.70 18.70 -84.74
N ASN A 70 -0.09 17.69 -84.13
CA ASN A 70 1.25 17.78 -83.53
C ASN A 70 2.39 17.71 -84.57
N LEU A 71 2.09 17.36 -85.82
CA LEU A 71 3.07 17.24 -86.88
C LEU A 71 3.31 18.61 -87.55
N GLU A 72 4.55 19.08 -87.56
CA GLU A 72 4.89 20.42 -88.09
C GLU A 72 5.46 20.34 -89.51
N SER A 73 6.38 19.39 -89.74
CA SER A 73 6.98 19.15 -91.05
C SER A 73 7.50 17.72 -91.19
N ILE A 74 7.50 17.19 -92.40
CA ILE A 74 8.23 15.97 -92.78
C ILE A 74 9.22 16.34 -93.87
N VAL A 75 10.51 16.14 -93.61
CA VAL A 75 11.58 16.31 -94.59
C VAL A 75 12.05 14.94 -95.05
N VAL A 76 12.14 14.74 -96.35
CA VAL A 76 12.68 13.51 -96.91
C VAL A 76 14.12 13.72 -97.35
N PHE A 77 15.00 12.87 -96.87
CA PHE A 77 16.39 12.82 -97.26
C PHE A 77 16.69 11.51 -97.99
N GLY A 78 17.30 11.61 -99.16
CA GLY A 78 17.78 10.45 -99.92
C GLY A 78 19.29 10.51 -100.11
N ALA A 79 19.94 9.35 -100.17
CA ALA A 79 21.37 9.28 -100.46
C ALA A 79 21.68 9.91 -101.84
N GLY A 80 22.53 10.93 -101.86
CA GLY A 80 23.09 11.53 -103.07
C GLY A 80 24.16 10.65 -103.70
N SER A 81 24.71 11.07 -104.84
CA SER A 81 25.74 10.32 -105.60
C SER A 81 27.06 10.12 -104.85
N THR A 82 27.30 10.90 -103.79
CA THR A 82 28.50 10.86 -102.93
C THR A 82 28.29 10.09 -101.63
N GLY A 83 27.10 9.52 -101.41
CA GLY A 83 26.72 8.82 -100.17
C GLY A 83 26.22 9.75 -99.04
N ALA A 84 26.28 11.07 -99.20
CA ALA A 84 25.68 12.03 -98.26
C ALA A 84 24.18 12.16 -98.49
N TYR A 85 23.40 12.35 -97.42
CA TYR A 85 21.96 12.56 -97.51
C TYR A 85 21.63 13.98 -98.02
N GLU A 86 20.80 14.07 -99.05
CA GLU A 86 20.32 15.33 -99.63
C GLU A 86 18.81 15.45 -99.45
N LYS A 87 18.31 16.66 -99.19
CA LYS A 87 16.86 16.94 -99.13
C LYS A 87 16.23 16.66 -100.49
N LYS A 88 15.23 15.77 -100.54
CA LYS A 88 14.50 15.37 -101.75
C LYS A 88 13.07 15.91 -101.79
N ALA A 89 12.41 16.03 -100.64
CA ALA A 89 11.07 16.58 -100.55
C ALA A 89 10.79 17.16 -99.16
N LEU A 90 9.74 17.97 -99.07
CA LEU A 90 9.29 18.63 -97.85
C LEU A 90 7.76 18.70 -97.83
N LEU A 91 7.17 18.30 -96.71
CA LEU A 91 5.83 18.70 -96.28
C LEU A 91 5.98 19.62 -95.09
N GLU A 92 5.39 20.81 -95.16
CA GLU A 92 5.38 21.75 -94.05
C GLU A 92 4.04 22.48 -93.98
N LYS A 93 3.58 22.76 -92.76
CA LYS A 93 2.33 23.53 -92.56
C LYS A 93 2.52 25.03 -92.77
N VAL A 94 3.71 25.54 -92.48
CA VAL A 94 4.06 26.96 -92.60
C VAL A 94 5.22 27.07 -93.59
N PRO A 95 4.99 27.64 -94.79
CA PRO A 95 6.02 27.74 -95.82
C PRO A 95 7.30 28.44 -95.35
N GLY A 96 8.47 27.85 -95.60
CA GLY A 96 9.80 28.41 -95.31
C GLY A 96 10.27 28.26 -93.86
N GLN A 97 9.45 27.72 -92.96
CA GLN A 97 9.82 27.52 -91.56
C GLN A 97 10.87 26.40 -91.42
N THR A 98 10.71 25.33 -92.20
CA THR A 98 11.57 24.13 -92.06
C THR A 98 12.98 24.36 -92.56
N ASP A 99 13.16 25.21 -93.58
CA ASP A 99 14.50 25.49 -94.15
C ASP A 99 15.40 26.25 -93.18
N GLY A 100 14.84 27.18 -92.39
CA GLY A 100 15.57 27.84 -91.31
C GLY A 100 16.04 26.84 -90.25
N ILE A 101 15.18 25.88 -89.89
CA ILE A 101 15.50 24.81 -88.94
C ILE A 101 16.62 23.91 -89.47
N LEU A 102 16.57 23.53 -90.75
CA LEU A 102 17.60 22.68 -91.37
C LEU A 102 18.96 23.38 -91.45
N ALA A 103 18.98 24.68 -91.73
CA ALA A 103 20.21 25.47 -91.77
C ALA A 103 20.93 25.48 -90.42
N SER A 104 20.21 25.65 -89.31
CA SER A 104 20.81 25.60 -87.98
C SER A 104 21.16 24.18 -87.50
N LEU A 105 20.67 23.12 -88.16
CA LEU A 105 21.09 21.74 -87.91
C LEU A 105 22.22 21.25 -88.81
N GLN A 106 22.68 22.04 -89.77
CA GLN A 106 23.56 21.55 -90.84
C GLN A 106 24.83 20.84 -90.32
N SER A 107 25.41 21.30 -89.22
CA SER A 107 26.57 20.68 -88.57
C SER A 107 26.27 19.37 -87.83
N TYR A 108 25.02 19.15 -87.43
CA TYR A 108 24.57 17.99 -86.64
C TYR A 108 23.91 16.89 -87.49
N LEU A 109 23.33 17.26 -88.63
CA LEU A 109 22.65 16.33 -89.54
C LEU A 109 23.49 15.10 -89.92
N PRO A 110 24.80 15.20 -90.24
CA PRO A 110 25.61 14.01 -90.54
C PRO A 110 25.64 12.98 -89.40
N THR A 111 25.74 13.45 -88.16
CA THR A 111 25.72 12.60 -86.97
C THR A 111 24.33 11.99 -86.77
N TYR A 112 23.28 12.77 -86.92
CA TYR A 112 21.90 12.28 -86.75
C TYR A 112 21.52 11.25 -87.79
N PHE A 113 21.98 11.41 -89.03
CA PHE A 113 21.81 10.39 -90.08
C PHE A 113 22.60 9.12 -89.77
N ALA A 114 23.86 9.22 -89.32
CA ALA A 114 24.64 8.05 -88.93
C ALA A 114 23.99 7.27 -87.77
N GLU A 115 23.44 7.98 -86.78
CA GLU A 115 22.68 7.37 -85.68
C GLU A 115 21.37 6.75 -86.15
N ALA A 116 20.63 7.41 -87.04
CA ALA A 116 19.41 6.86 -87.65
C ALA A 116 19.71 5.60 -88.48
N ASP A 117 20.85 5.57 -89.18
CA ASP A 117 21.33 4.43 -89.94
C ASP A 117 21.64 3.22 -89.05
N ALA A 118 22.22 3.46 -87.86
CA ALA A 118 22.55 2.43 -86.89
C ALA A 118 21.33 1.92 -86.10
N ALA A 119 20.45 2.83 -85.67
CA ALA A 119 19.34 2.52 -84.76
C ALA A 119 17.97 2.38 -85.45
N ARG A 120 17.91 2.54 -86.78
CA ARG A 120 16.70 2.66 -87.63
C ARG A 120 15.83 3.90 -87.32
N ARG A 121 15.76 4.30 -86.07
CA ARG A 121 15.09 5.51 -85.62
C ARG A 121 15.90 6.16 -84.52
N VAL A 122 16.10 7.47 -84.61
CA VAL A 122 16.69 8.27 -83.54
C VAL A 122 15.85 9.51 -83.27
N VAL A 123 15.80 9.91 -82.01
CA VAL A 123 15.07 11.08 -81.54
C VAL A 123 16.08 12.12 -81.11
N LYS A 124 15.94 13.34 -81.62
CA LYS A 124 16.80 14.48 -81.31
C LYS A 124 15.95 15.66 -80.93
N VAL A 125 16.50 16.50 -80.05
CA VAL A 125 15.88 17.75 -79.64
C VAL A 125 16.98 18.79 -79.67
N PRO A 126 17.23 19.37 -80.85
CA PRO A 126 18.38 20.22 -81.07
C PRO A 126 18.16 21.71 -80.71
N TYR A 127 16.95 22.10 -80.28
CA TYR A 127 16.61 23.48 -79.95
C TYR A 127 15.97 23.62 -78.56
N ILE A 128 16.08 24.83 -78.00
CA ILE A 128 15.40 25.25 -76.77
C ILE A 128 13.96 25.68 -77.12
N ASP A 129 13.19 24.77 -77.72
CA ASP A 129 11.77 24.95 -77.99
C ASP A 129 10.99 23.67 -77.68
N ASP A 130 9.73 23.60 -78.08
CA ASP A 130 8.81 22.49 -77.83
C ASP A 130 8.85 21.41 -78.91
N ARG A 131 9.85 21.40 -79.80
CA ARG A 131 9.92 20.47 -80.93
C ARG A 131 10.80 19.27 -80.68
N VAL A 132 10.31 18.11 -81.10
CA VAL A 132 11.02 16.83 -81.11
C VAL A 132 11.23 16.37 -82.55
N PHE A 133 12.46 16.01 -82.87
CA PHE A 133 12.91 15.63 -84.20
C PHE A 133 13.08 14.12 -84.22
N ILE A 134 12.35 13.44 -85.09
CA ILE A 134 12.45 12.00 -85.23
C ILE A 134 13.03 11.72 -86.61
N PHE A 135 14.22 11.15 -86.64
CA PHE A 135 14.84 10.66 -87.86
C PHE A 135 14.52 9.17 -87.98
N GLU A 136 13.72 8.80 -88.97
CA GLU A 136 13.33 7.42 -89.23
C GLU A 136 13.86 6.98 -90.60
N LYS A 137 14.76 6.00 -90.57
CA LYS A 137 15.21 5.31 -91.76
C LYS A 137 14.16 4.31 -92.20
N VAL A 138 13.73 4.45 -93.45
CA VAL A 138 12.87 3.47 -94.12
C VAL A 138 13.62 2.95 -95.34
N SER A 139 13.75 1.63 -95.43
CA SER A 139 14.39 0.95 -96.55
C SER A 139 13.32 0.28 -97.40
N ASP A 140 13.41 0.44 -98.72
CA ASP A 140 12.52 -0.21 -99.70
C ASP A 140 12.80 -1.72 -99.79
N GLU A 141 11.79 -2.53 -100.15
CA GLU A 141 11.86 -4.00 -100.28
C GLU A 141 12.91 -4.45 -101.31
N THR A 142 13.31 -3.56 -102.22
CA THR A 142 14.38 -3.76 -103.20
C THR A 142 15.75 -3.22 -102.77
N LYS A 143 16.06 -3.12 -101.46
CA LYS A 143 17.41 -2.98 -100.83
C LYS A 143 18.45 -1.98 -101.42
N THR A 144 18.10 -1.08 -102.34
CA THR A 144 19.10 -0.30 -103.11
C THR A 144 19.11 1.20 -102.84
N ARG A 145 18.14 1.76 -102.09
CA ARG A 145 18.18 3.16 -101.62
C ARG A 145 17.69 3.30 -100.18
N ASN A 146 18.50 3.92 -99.33
CA ASN A 146 18.10 4.31 -97.98
C ASN A 146 17.49 5.72 -98.02
N THR A 147 16.29 5.85 -97.46
CA THR A 147 15.60 7.14 -97.30
C THR A 147 15.43 7.41 -95.81
N VAL A 148 15.80 8.60 -95.36
CA VAL A 148 15.58 9.05 -93.98
C VAL A 148 14.50 10.13 -93.98
N PHE A 149 13.45 9.88 -93.22
CA PHE A 149 12.41 10.86 -92.95
C PHE A 149 12.76 11.58 -91.65
N MET A 150 12.85 12.90 -91.70
CA MET A 150 12.92 13.75 -90.52
C MET A 150 11.53 14.30 -90.23
N VAL A 151 10.94 13.82 -89.15
CA VAL A 151 9.62 14.23 -88.65
C VAL A 151 9.84 15.26 -87.55
N ILE A 152 9.32 16.47 -87.75
CA ILE A 152 9.32 17.50 -86.72
C ILE A 152 7.95 17.47 -86.04
N VAL A 153 7.95 17.09 -84.77
CA VAL A 153 6.76 17.00 -83.91
C VAL A 153 6.80 18.13 -82.90
N ARG A 154 5.77 18.95 -82.86
CA ARG A 154 5.59 19.97 -81.82
C ARG A 154 4.84 19.36 -80.64
N MET A 155 5.43 19.43 -79.45
CA MET A 155 4.89 18.87 -78.22
C MET A 155 4.57 19.99 -77.21
N SER A 156 3.84 21.03 -77.64
CA SER A 156 3.53 22.20 -76.81
C SER A 156 2.82 21.82 -75.50
N GLU A 157 1.77 21.00 -75.58
CA GLU A 157 1.01 20.57 -74.41
C GLU A 157 1.89 19.79 -73.41
N ALA A 158 2.72 18.87 -73.91
CA ALA A 158 3.62 18.12 -73.05
C ALA A 158 4.65 19.05 -72.40
N SER A 159 5.29 19.92 -73.19
CA SER A 159 6.26 20.92 -72.71
C SER A 159 5.67 21.81 -71.62
N GLU A 160 4.42 22.27 -71.77
CA GLU A 160 3.71 23.04 -70.74
C GLU A 160 3.50 22.24 -69.45
N MET A 161 3.19 20.95 -69.52
CA MET A 161 3.05 20.13 -68.31
C MET A 161 4.36 20.01 -67.52
N PHE A 162 5.52 20.00 -68.20
CA PHE A 162 6.83 20.01 -67.52
C PHE A 162 7.23 21.40 -66.99
N ARG A 163 6.71 22.48 -67.59
CA ARG A 163 6.91 23.86 -67.10
C ARG A 163 5.99 24.21 -65.93
N ALA A 164 4.78 23.63 -65.90
CA ALA A 164 3.78 23.92 -64.89
C ALA A 164 4.35 23.75 -63.49
N ALA A 165 4.25 24.80 -62.67
CA ALA A 165 4.71 24.78 -61.30
C ALA A 165 3.78 23.92 -60.44
N THR A 166 4.14 22.65 -60.28
CA THR A 166 3.54 21.77 -59.26
C THR A 166 4.43 21.73 -58.01
N SER A 167 3.97 21.10 -56.93
CA SER A 167 4.79 20.84 -55.73
C SER A 167 6.02 19.97 -56.01
N GLN A 168 6.16 19.45 -57.23
CA GLN A 168 7.27 18.65 -57.73
C GLN A 168 7.79 19.28 -59.03
N LYS A 169 9.11 19.31 -59.23
CA LYS A 169 9.69 19.74 -60.51
C LYS A 169 9.89 18.53 -61.40
N MET A 170 9.46 18.61 -62.65
CA MET A 170 9.55 17.51 -63.61
C MET A 170 10.50 17.87 -64.75
N TYR A 171 11.24 16.91 -65.26
CA TYR A 171 12.20 17.07 -66.34
C TYR A 171 12.04 15.92 -67.32
N LEU A 172 11.95 16.21 -68.61
CA LEU A 172 12.20 15.24 -69.66
C LEU A 172 13.65 15.41 -70.10
N ILE A 173 14.46 14.37 -69.96
CA ILE A 173 15.89 14.40 -70.27
C ILE A 173 16.27 13.35 -71.30
N SER A 174 17.38 13.57 -72.00
CA SER A 174 18.11 12.52 -72.71
C SER A 174 18.92 11.63 -71.75
N GLN A 175 19.42 10.49 -72.24
CA GLN A 175 20.24 9.57 -71.45
C GLN A 175 21.54 10.18 -70.93
N ASP A 176 22.10 11.21 -71.58
CA ASP A 176 23.28 11.93 -71.08
C ASP A 176 22.92 13.07 -70.10
N GLY A 177 21.64 13.31 -69.86
CA GLY A 177 21.14 14.28 -68.89
C GLY A 177 20.84 15.66 -69.45
N LEU A 178 20.80 15.85 -70.77
CA LEU A 178 20.33 17.11 -71.37
C LEU A 178 18.82 17.26 -71.12
N VAL A 179 18.40 18.38 -70.56
CA VAL A 179 17.00 18.69 -70.30
C VAL A 179 16.33 19.18 -71.57
N LEU A 180 15.28 18.47 -71.96
CA LEU A 180 14.47 18.75 -73.14
C LEU A 180 13.26 19.59 -72.73
N PHE A 181 12.45 19.06 -71.81
CA PHE A 181 11.37 19.80 -71.16
C PHE A 181 11.63 19.87 -69.66
N GLY A 182 11.23 20.97 -69.03
CA GLY A 182 11.41 21.18 -67.61
C GLY A 182 11.01 22.59 -67.19
N PRO A 183 11.24 22.96 -65.92
CA PRO A 183 10.94 24.28 -65.39
C PRO A 183 11.68 25.38 -66.16
N ASP A 184 11.19 26.62 -66.06
CA ASP A 184 11.76 27.75 -66.77
C ASP A 184 13.27 27.89 -66.55
N GLY A 185 14.01 28.09 -67.64
CA GLY A 185 15.47 28.24 -67.63
C GLY A 185 16.27 26.94 -67.53
N MET A 186 15.64 25.77 -67.52
CA MET A 186 16.28 24.45 -67.54
C MET A 186 16.44 23.80 -68.92
N PRO A 187 15.50 23.92 -69.88
CA PRO A 187 15.69 23.36 -71.23
C PRO A 187 17.03 23.79 -71.86
N GLY A 188 17.75 22.84 -72.44
CA GLY A 188 19.09 23.02 -73.00
C GLY A 188 20.25 22.94 -71.99
N LYS A 189 19.97 22.90 -70.68
CA LYS A 189 20.98 22.65 -69.64
C LYS A 189 21.04 21.17 -69.28
N ARG A 190 22.07 20.79 -68.53
CA ARG A 190 22.24 19.44 -67.98
C ARG A 190 21.55 19.32 -66.62
N LEU A 191 20.79 18.24 -66.40
CA LEU A 191 20.12 17.98 -65.12
C LEU A 191 21.11 17.93 -63.95
N GLN A 192 22.35 17.54 -64.21
CA GLN A 192 23.48 17.55 -63.28
C GLN A 192 23.74 18.92 -62.63
N SER A 193 23.26 20.02 -63.22
CA SER A 193 23.27 21.35 -62.59
C SER A 193 22.28 21.51 -61.43
N VAL A 194 21.33 20.60 -61.31
CA VAL A 194 20.34 20.52 -60.22
C VAL A 194 20.62 19.31 -59.35
N VAL A 195 20.67 18.11 -59.94
CA VAL A 195 20.90 16.84 -59.24
C VAL A 195 21.54 15.83 -60.18
N THR A 196 22.34 14.90 -59.65
CA THR A 196 23.00 13.86 -60.46
C THR A 196 22.55 12.48 -59.99
N PRO A 197 21.38 12.00 -60.45
CA PRO A 197 20.85 10.70 -60.04
C PRO A 197 21.82 9.56 -60.35
N SER A 198 21.73 8.47 -59.60
CA SER A 198 22.64 7.32 -59.69
C SER A 198 22.74 6.74 -61.11
N PHE A 199 21.65 6.72 -61.87
CA PHE A 199 21.65 6.25 -63.26
C PHE A 199 22.51 7.11 -64.19
N LEU A 200 22.62 8.43 -63.94
CA LEU A 200 23.51 9.32 -64.68
C LEU A 200 24.99 9.17 -64.28
N ARG A 201 25.27 8.66 -63.07
CA ARG A 201 26.64 8.39 -62.59
C ARG A 201 27.25 7.13 -63.22
N GLY A 202 26.44 6.10 -63.43
CA GLY A 202 26.92 4.76 -63.83
C GLY A 202 26.59 4.32 -65.26
N LYS A 203 25.93 5.14 -66.09
CA LYS A 203 25.37 4.75 -67.41
C LYS A 203 24.55 3.44 -67.35
N SER A 204 23.82 3.20 -66.25
CA SER A 204 22.98 2.01 -66.11
C SER A 204 21.62 2.25 -66.78
N LEU A 205 21.15 1.26 -67.54
CA LEU A 205 19.81 1.27 -68.14
C LEU A 205 18.78 0.92 -67.06
N VAL A 206 18.08 1.92 -66.53
CA VAL A 206 17.04 1.71 -65.51
C VAL A 206 15.66 1.97 -66.12
N ALA A 207 14.71 1.07 -65.89
CA ALA A 207 13.33 1.23 -66.34
C ALA A 207 12.58 2.28 -65.51
N GLN A 208 12.72 2.21 -64.18
CA GLN A 208 12.14 3.13 -63.21
C GLN A 208 12.91 3.02 -61.88
N GLY A 209 12.96 4.09 -61.10
CA GLY A 209 13.57 4.09 -59.76
C GLY A 209 13.24 5.34 -58.97
N ALA A 210 13.53 5.28 -57.66
CA ALA A 210 13.40 6.40 -56.75
C ALA A 210 14.54 6.37 -55.73
N GLU A 211 15.09 7.54 -55.43
CA GLU A 211 16.23 7.68 -54.51
C GLU A 211 16.22 9.04 -53.81
N THR A 212 16.93 9.12 -52.68
CA THR A 212 17.26 10.42 -52.06
C THR A 212 18.63 10.83 -52.54
N ASP A 213 18.75 12.05 -53.06
CA ASP A 213 20.03 12.61 -53.50
C ASP A 213 20.14 14.08 -53.09
N LYS A 214 21.35 14.65 -53.14
CA LYS A 214 21.57 16.06 -52.82
C LYS A 214 21.64 16.88 -54.09
N ALA A 215 20.90 17.99 -54.08
CA ALA A 215 21.05 19.03 -55.08
C ALA A 215 22.45 19.67 -55.00
N VAL A 216 22.84 20.40 -56.05
CA VAL A 216 24.13 21.10 -56.09
C VAL A 216 24.27 22.14 -54.97
N ASP A 217 23.16 22.73 -54.51
CA ASP A 217 23.13 23.67 -53.39
C ASP A 217 23.10 22.99 -52.00
N GLY A 218 23.12 21.65 -51.96
CA GLY A 218 23.11 20.85 -50.73
C GLY A 218 21.71 20.43 -50.26
N THR A 219 20.63 20.90 -50.90
CA THR A 219 19.25 20.54 -50.57
C THR A 219 18.99 19.04 -50.78
N GLU A 220 18.40 18.35 -49.82
CA GLU A 220 17.99 16.95 -50.00
C GLU A 220 16.74 16.87 -50.89
N LEU A 221 16.87 16.15 -52.00
CA LEU A 221 15.81 15.91 -52.97
C LEU A 221 15.40 14.44 -52.94
N LEU A 222 14.09 14.22 -52.99
CA LEU A 222 13.49 12.94 -53.33
C LEU A 222 13.36 12.92 -54.86
N VAL A 223 14.13 12.07 -55.51
CA VAL A 223 14.22 11.97 -56.96
C VAL A 223 13.56 10.68 -57.41
N SER A 224 12.61 10.78 -58.33
CA SER A 224 12.01 9.62 -59.00
C SER A 224 12.20 9.74 -60.49
N TYR A 225 12.43 8.63 -61.17
CA TYR A 225 12.70 8.63 -62.61
C TYR A 225 12.09 7.41 -63.30
N SER A 226 11.66 7.60 -64.54
CA SER A 226 11.06 6.55 -65.38
C SER A 226 11.41 6.75 -66.85
N ARG A 227 11.76 5.66 -67.54
CA ARG A 227 12.08 5.72 -68.97
C ARG A 227 10.80 5.85 -69.80
N ALA A 228 10.75 6.81 -70.70
CA ALA A 228 9.61 6.99 -71.61
C ALA A 228 9.43 5.82 -72.59
N GLY A 229 10.46 4.98 -72.80
CA GLY A 229 10.38 3.84 -73.73
C GLY A 229 10.23 4.29 -75.20
N PHE A 230 10.65 5.52 -75.49
CA PHE A 230 10.76 6.10 -76.81
C PHE A 230 12.15 6.74 -76.94
N GLY A 231 13.05 6.08 -77.68
CA GLY A 231 14.47 6.42 -77.70
C GLY A 231 15.12 6.37 -76.30
N ASP A 232 15.91 7.39 -76.01
CA ASP A 232 16.71 7.52 -74.80
C ASP A 232 16.13 8.55 -73.81
N LEU A 233 14.82 8.79 -73.92
CA LEU A 233 14.11 9.76 -73.11
C LEU A 233 13.76 9.20 -71.72
N ILE A 234 14.04 10.00 -70.69
CA ILE A 234 13.77 9.69 -69.28
C ILE A 234 13.01 10.86 -68.67
N VAL A 235 11.94 10.56 -67.94
CA VAL A 235 11.25 11.54 -67.10
C VAL A 235 11.85 11.47 -65.71
N VAL A 236 12.24 12.61 -65.15
CA VAL A 236 12.75 12.76 -63.78
C VAL A 236 11.85 13.74 -63.03
N THR A 237 11.46 13.38 -61.82
CA THR A 237 10.71 14.24 -60.90
C THR A 237 11.53 14.46 -59.63
N THR A 238 11.49 15.68 -59.10
CA THR A 238 12.25 16.06 -57.90
C THR A 238 11.35 16.79 -56.92
N VAL A 239 11.46 16.42 -55.64
CA VAL A 239 10.73 17.03 -54.52
C VAL A 239 11.72 17.39 -53.42
N GLU A 240 11.67 18.61 -52.90
CA GLU A 240 12.49 19.00 -51.75
C GLU A 240 12.02 18.26 -50.50
N LYS A 241 12.92 17.49 -49.86
CA LYS A 241 12.60 16.66 -48.69
C LYS A 241 12.09 17.50 -47.51
N GLU A 242 12.67 18.67 -47.29
CA GLU A 242 12.25 19.59 -46.22
C GLU A 242 10.79 20.05 -46.43
N LYS A 243 10.42 20.43 -47.65
CA LYS A 243 9.02 20.80 -47.97
C LYS A 243 8.07 19.61 -47.83
N ALA A 244 8.51 18.41 -48.22
CA ALA A 244 7.73 17.18 -48.08
C ALA A 244 7.48 16.81 -46.60
N LEU A 245 8.44 17.11 -45.72
CA LEU A 245 8.38 16.80 -44.29
C LEU A 245 7.96 17.98 -43.39
N GLY A 246 7.78 19.19 -43.94
CA GLY A 246 7.46 20.38 -43.12
C GLY A 246 6.18 20.23 -42.29
N ALA A 247 5.13 19.65 -42.87
CA ALA A 247 3.89 19.35 -42.14
C ALA A 247 4.11 18.32 -41.01
N VAL A 248 5.01 17.35 -41.25
CA VAL A 248 5.40 16.35 -40.25
C VAL A 248 6.07 17.06 -39.07
N GLN A 249 7.11 17.86 -39.32
CA GLN A 249 7.86 18.56 -38.27
C GLN A 249 6.98 19.46 -37.38
N ILE A 250 5.99 20.15 -37.98
CA ILE A 250 5.00 20.94 -37.21
C ILE A 250 4.19 20.05 -36.27
N LEU A 251 3.73 18.89 -36.75
CA LEU A 251 3.00 17.93 -35.94
C LEU A 251 3.88 17.40 -34.79
N ILE A 252 5.14 17.05 -35.07
CA ILE A 252 6.11 16.60 -34.06
C ILE A 252 6.25 17.64 -32.94
N ARG A 253 6.48 18.90 -33.29
CA ARG A 253 6.65 19.99 -32.31
C ARG A 253 5.40 20.19 -31.45
N LYS A 254 4.21 20.16 -32.06
CA LYS A 254 2.94 20.26 -31.32
C LYS A 254 2.75 19.08 -30.35
N SER A 255 3.05 17.86 -30.80
CA SER A 255 2.98 16.66 -29.97
C SER A 255 3.94 16.70 -28.77
N LEU A 256 5.16 17.20 -28.95
CA LEU A 256 6.13 17.36 -27.86
C LEU A 256 5.64 18.35 -26.79
N ILE A 257 5.11 19.50 -27.21
CA ILE A 257 4.56 20.51 -26.28
C ILE A 257 3.38 19.93 -25.49
N PHE A 258 2.46 19.25 -26.18
CA PHE A 258 1.32 18.60 -25.55
C PHE A 258 1.74 17.58 -24.49
N PHE A 259 2.75 16.74 -24.80
CA PHE A 259 3.27 15.74 -23.87
C PHE A 259 3.93 16.39 -22.64
N GLY A 260 4.66 17.49 -22.83
CA GLY A 260 5.26 18.24 -21.71
C GLY A 260 4.21 18.84 -20.76
N ILE A 261 3.10 19.37 -21.31
CA ILE A 261 1.97 19.86 -20.52
C ILE A 261 1.33 18.71 -19.74
N LEU A 262 1.10 17.57 -20.39
CA LEU A 262 0.51 16.39 -19.77
C LEU A 262 1.35 15.93 -18.56
N ILE A 263 2.66 15.76 -18.73
CA ILE A 263 3.58 15.36 -17.64
C ILE A 263 3.51 16.37 -16.49
N SER A 264 3.59 17.67 -16.80
CA SER A 264 3.58 18.73 -15.78
C SER A 264 2.28 18.70 -14.96
N LEU A 265 1.14 18.50 -15.63
CA LEU A 265 -0.16 18.35 -14.98
C LEU A 265 -0.20 17.10 -14.08
N THR A 266 0.32 15.97 -14.55
CA THR A 266 0.41 14.75 -13.74
C THR A 266 1.24 14.97 -12.48
N VAL A 267 2.40 15.63 -12.59
CA VAL A 267 3.27 15.94 -11.44
C VAL A 267 2.55 16.84 -10.43
N ILE A 268 1.86 17.89 -10.89
CA ILE A 268 1.11 18.79 -10.00
C ILE A 268 -0.01 18.05 -9.28
N LEU A 269 -0.80 17.24 -10.00
CA LEU A 269 -1.86 16.43 -9.42
C LEU A 269 -1.32 15.42 -8.40
N SER A 270 -0.19 14.76 -8.71
CA SER A 270 0.48 13.85 -7.77
C SER A 270 0.94 14.56 -6.50
N LEU A 271 1.57 15.74 -6.61
CA LEU A 271 2.01 16.50 -5.43
C LEU A 271 0.84 16.92 -4.53
N PHE A 272 -0.27 17.35 -5.14
CA PHE A 272 -1.47 17.74 -4.41
C PHE A 272 -2.15 16.54 -3.72
N ALA A 273 -2.23 15.40 -4.40
CA ALA A 273 -2.77 14.18 -3.82
C ALA A 273 -1.89 13.64 -2.67
N SER A 274 -0.56 13.72 -2.81
CA SER A 274 0.37 13.23 -1.78
C SER A 274 0.40 14.08 -0.51
N SER A 275 0.16 15.40 -0.59
CA SER A 275 0.30 16.26 0.58
C SER A 275 -0.67 15.91 1.71
N GLY A 276 -1.89 15.47 1.40
CA GLY A 276 -2.88 15.07 2.42
C GLY A 276 -2.43 13.83 3.19
N LEU A 277 -1.97 12.80 2.47
CA LEU A 277 -1.47 11.56 3.06
C LEU A 277 -0.24 11.80 3.95
N THR A 278 0.74 12.57 3.46
CA THR A 278 1.96 12.86 4.22
C THR A 278 1.68 13.62 5.51
N GLN A 279 0.74 14.59 5.48
CA GLN A 279 0.37 15.35 6.67
C GLN A 279 -0.28 14.45 7.73
N ALA A 280 -1.22 13.60 7.34
CA ALA A 280 -1.91 12.70 8.26
C ALA A 280 -0.95 11.70 8.92
N LEU A 281 -0.02 11.11 8.15
CA LEU A 281 1.01 10.22 8.69
C LEU A 281 1.96 10.94 9.66
N THR A 282 2.31 12.20 9.39
CA THR A 282 3.19 12.99 10.27
C THR A 282 2.51 13.29 11.62
N GLN A 283 1.21 13.57 11.61
CA GLN A 283 0.43 13.77 12.83
C GLN A 283 0.36 12.49 13.67
N LEU A 284 0.07 11.35 13.04
CA LEU A 284 0.08 10.04 13.69
C LEU A 284 1.45 9.70 14.30
N PHE A 285 2.53 9.93 13.56
CA PHE A 285 3.89 9.71 14.05
C PHE A 285 4.19 10.55 15.30
N THR A 286 3.84 11.84 15.25
CA THR A 286 4.05 12.76 16.38
C THR A 286 3.22 12.36 17.60
N ALA A 287 1.95 12.01 17.41
CA ALA A 287 1.08 11.58 18.50
C ALA A 287 1.53 10.26 19.12
N THR A 288 1.99 9.30 18.30
CA THR A 288 2.56 8.04 18.79
C THR A 288 3.81 8.29 19.62
N GLY A 289 4.67 9.23 19.23
CA GLY A 289 5.83 9.66 20.03
C GLY A 289 5.42 10.19 21.40
N LYS A 290 4.38 11.04 21.48
CA LYS A 290 3.85 11.55 22.74
C LYS A 290 3.27 10.47 23.65
N VAL A 291 2.57 9.48 23.08
CA VAL A 291 2.09 8.32 23.84
C VAL A 291 3.25 7.52 24.43
N ALA A 292 4.35 7.35 23.69
CA ALA A 292 5.56 6.69 24.19
C ALA A 292 6.25 7.46 25.33
N GLU A 293 6.09 8.78 25.38
CA GLU A 293 6.54 9.65 26.48
C GLU A 293 5.57 9.66 27.68
N GLY A 294 4.42 8.97 27.59
CA GLY A 294 3.42 8.86 28.65
C GLY A 294 2.24 9.83 28.55
N ASP A 295 2.14 10.64 27.48
CA ASP A 295 0.98 11.48 27.21
C ASP A 295 -0.09 10.72 26.43
N PHE A 296 -1.00 10.06 27.15
CA PHE A 296 -2.13 9.31 26.59
C PHE A 296 -3.36 10.17 26.29
N ASN A 297 -3.32 11.47 26.59
CA ASN A 297 -4.42 12.41 26.32
C ASN A 297 -4.33 13.04 24.93
N ILE A 298 -3.22 12.83 24.22
CA ILE A 298 -3.06 13.28 22.85
C ILE A 298 -4.12 12.66 21.94
N ARG A 299 -4.65 13.48 21.03
CA ARG A 299 -5.61 13.05 20.01
C ARG A 299 -5.14 13.48 18.64
N VAL A 300 -5.38 12.62 17.66
CA VAL A 300 -5.09 12.85 16.25
C VAL A 300 -6.38 13.32 15.56
N ASP A 301 -6.36 14.54 15.01
CA ASP A 301 -7.47 15.12 14.24
C ASP A 301 -7.20 14.97 12.73
N VAL A 302 -7.43 13.78 12.20
CA VAL A 302 -7.33 13.49 10.77
C VAL A 302 -8.73 13.38 10.19
N LYS A 303 -9.11 14.36 9.35
CA LYS A 303 -10.39 14.41 8.64
C LYS A 303 -10.29 13.71 7.29
N SER A 304 -10.03 12.41 7.31
CA SER A 304 -9.98 11.57 6.12
C SER A 304 -11.02 10.45 6.21
N ASN A 305 -11.64 10.09 5.09
CA ASN A 305 -12.61 8.99 5.01
C ASN A 305 -11.99 7.71 4.41
N ASP A 306 -10.68 7.55 4.57
CA ASP A 306 -9.88 6.41 4.10
C ASP A 306 -9.28 5.61 5.26
N GLU A 307 -8.38 4.68 4.96
CA GLU A 307 -7.70 3.86 5.95
C GLU A 307 -6.88 4.69 6.95
N VAL A 308 -6.41 5.87 6.57
CA VAL A 308 -5.63 6.75 7.47
C VAL A 308 -6.54 7.42 8.48
N GLY A 309 -7.74 7.82 8.07
CA GLY A 309 -8.78 8.30 8.99
C GLY A 309 -9.16 7.24 10.02
N SER A 310 -9.40 6.00 9.56
CA SER A 310 -9.67 4.87 10.45
C SER A 310 -8.52 4.58 11.42
N LEU A 311 -7.27 4.69 10.95
CA LEU A 311 -6.09 4.51 11.80
C LEU A 311 -6.00 5.60 12.89
N ALA A 312 -6.33 6.85 12.58
CA ALA A 312 -6.38 7.94 13.55
C ALA A 312 -7.46 7.74 14.61
N GLU A 313 -8.65 7.27 14.22
CA GLU A 313 -9.72 6.94 15.15
C GLU A 313 -9.32 5.79 16.09
N ASN A 314 -8.80 4.69 15.52
CA ASN A 314 -8.32 3.55 16.29
C ASN A 314 -7.17 3.93 17.24
N PHE A 315 -6.27 4.82 16.82
CA PHE A 315 -5.23 5.38 17.67
C PHE A 315 -5.83 6.13 18.88
N ASN A 316 -6.83 6.98 18.64
CA ASN A 316 -7.50 7.74 19.70
C ASN A 316 -8.21 6.83 20.71
N ILE A 317 -8.87 5.76 20.23
CA ILE A 317 -9.50 4.74 21.09
C ILE A 317 -8.43 4.04 21.94
N MET A 318 -7.34 3.58 21.32
CA MET A 318 -6.26 2.90 22.03
C MET A 318 -5.62 3.80 23.09
N ALA A 319 -5.30 5.05 22.76
CA ALA A 319 -4.73 6.00 23.72
C ALA A 319 -5.67 6.25 24.92
N ALA A 320 -6.98 6.39 24.67
CA ALA A 320 -7.98 6.54 25.72
C ALA A 320 -8.07 5.31 26.62
N GLU A 321 -8.06 4.11 26.04
CA GLU A 321 -8.15 2.86 26.79
C GLU A 321 -6.89 2.60 27.63
N VAL A 322 -5.70 2.90 27.10
CA VAL A 322 -4.45 2.82 27.86
C VAL A 322 -4.47 3.79 29.04
N ALA A 323 -4.90 5.04 28.85
CA ALA A 323 -5.04 6.02 29.93
C ALA A 323 -5.98 5.49 31.05
N ARG A 324 -7.14 4.96 30.65
CA ARG A 324 -8.14 4.39 31.57
C ARG A 324 -7.57 3.21 32.37
N LEU A 325 -6.87 2.29 31.72
CA LEU A 325 -6.28 1.12 32.37
C LEU A 325 -5.16 1.50 33.35
N LEU A 326 -4.34 2.49 33.01
CA LEU A 326 -3.31 3.00 33.90
C LEU A 326 -3.91 3.64 35.15
N GLU A 327 -4.96 4.45 35.00
CA GLU A 327 -5.67 5.05 36.13
C GLU A 327 -6.28 3.98 37.05
N GLN A 328 -6.93 2.96 36.48
CA GLN A 328 -7.48 1.84 37.24
C GLN A 328 -6.40 1.03 37.96
N THR A 329 -5.26 0.82 37.32
CA THR A 329 -4.14 0.08 37.90
C THR A 329 -3.49 0.87 39.04
N ALA A 330 -3.31 2.18 38.86
CA ALA A 330 -2.79 3.07 39.89
C ALA A 330 -3.72 3.12 41.11
N GLU A 331 -5.03 3.25 40.89
CA GLU A 331 -6.01 3.27 41.98
C GLU A 331 -6.09 1.92 42.70
N LYS A 332 -6.02 0.80 41.97
CA LYS A 332 -5.93 -0.54 42.57
C LYS A 332 -4.68 -0.69 43.42
N ALA A 333 -3.51 -0.30 42.91
CA ALA A 333 -2.25 -0.36 43.66
C ALA A 333 -2.29 0.51 44.93
N ARG A 334 -2.95 1.69 44.86
CA ARG A 334 -3.17 2.55 46.02
C ARG A 334 -4.01 1.84 47.08
N MET A 335 -5.16 1.26 46.68
CA MET A 335 -6.04 0.52 47.60
C MET A 335 -5.34 -0.71 48.22
N GLU A 336 -4.58 -1.47 47.44
CA GLU A 336 -3.79 -2.61 47.94
C GLU A 336 -2.74 -2.16 48.98
N SER A 337 -2.05 -1.03 48.72
CA SER A 337 -1.10 -0.46 49.67
C SER A 337 -1.77 0.01 50.97
N GLU A 338 -2.97 0.57 50.88
CA GLU A 338 -3.76 1.00 52.05
C GLU A 338 -4.22 -0.21 52.88
N LEU A 339 -4.71 -1.27 52.24
CA LEU A 339 -5.09 -2.52 52.91
C LEU A 339 -3.89 -3.21 53.57
N GLN A 340 -2.73 -3.24 52.90
CA GLN A 340 -1.52 -3.79 53.49
C GLN A 340 -1.06 -3.01 54.74
N THR A 341 -1.25 -1.68 54.73
CA THR A 341 -0.97 -0.84 55.90
C THR A 341 -1.94 -1.16 57.04
N ALA A 342 -3.23 -1.31 56.74
CA ALA A 342 -4.24 -1.70 57.72
C ALA A 342 -3.94 -3.08 58.35
N LYS A 343 -3.52 -4.05 57.54
CA LYS A 343 -3.06 -5.37 58.00
C LYS A 343 -1.94 -5.27 59.02
N THR A 344 -0.86 -4.54 58.69
CA THR A 344 0.28 -4.39 59.59
C THR A 344 -0.10 -3.71 60.90
N VAL A 345 -1.03 -2.75 60.87
CA VAL A 345 -1.56 -2.14 62.11
C VAL A 345 -2.37 -3.15 62.91
N GLN A 346 -3.24 -3.94 62.27
CA GLN A 346 -4.08 -4.92 62.95
C GLN A 346 -3.26 -6.03 63.62
N GLU A 347 -2.17 -6.48 62.98
CA GLU A 347 -1.25 -7.47 63.55
C GLU A 347 -0.68 -7.04 64.92
N THR A 348 -0.55 -5.73 65.18
CA THR A 348 -0.10 -5.21 66.50
C THR A 348 -1.14 -5.31 67.62
N LEU A 349 -2.39 -5.64 67.29
CA LEU A 349 -3.49 -5.71 68.27
C LEU A 349 -3.58 -7.06 69.00
N PHE A 350 -2.89 -8.09 68.49
CA PHE A 350 -2.89 -9.43 69.05
C PHE A 350 -1.80 -9.60 70.12
N PRO A 351 -2.02 -10.45 71.15
CA PRO A 351 -1.01 -10.76 72.15
C PRO A 351 0.09 -11.67 71.58
N GLU A 352 1.14 -11.93 72.38
CA GLU A 352 2.08 -12.99 72.07
C GLU A 352 1.35 -14.34 71.97
N THR A 353 1.66 -15.13 70.95
CA THR A 353 0.97 -16.40 70.65
C THR A 353 1.24 -17.48 71.69
N ARG A 354 2.26 -17.36 72.53
CA ARG A 354 2.56 -18.29 73.62
C ARG A 354 2.97 -17.49 74.85
N ALA A 355 2.35 -17.75 75.99
CA ALA A 355 2.69 -17.11 77.25
C ALA A 355 2.46 -18.04 78.45
N LYS A 356 3.07 -17.69 79.57
CA LYS A 356 2.80 -18.30 80.87
C LYS A 356 2.60 -17.20 81.91
N ILE A 357 1.42 -17.14 82.50
CA ILE A 357 1.05 -16.13 83.50
C ILE A 357 0.59 -16.86 84.76
N GLY A 358 1.40 -16.78 85.82
CA GLY A 358 1.16 -17.53 87.05
C GLY A 358 1.00 -19.04 86.77
N PRO A 359 -0.13 -19.66 87.16
CA PRO A 359 -0.40 -21.07 86.92
C PRO A 359 -0.94 -21.37 85.52
N LEU A 360 -1.25 -20.37 84.69
CA LEU A 360 -1.83 -20.57 83.37
C LEU A 360 -0.76 -20.57 82.27
N ALA A 361 -0.71 -21.65 81.50
CA ALA A 361 -0.02 -21.68 80.21
C ALA A 361 -1.03 -21.36 79.09
N ILE A 362 -0.66 -20.51 78.14
CA ILE A 362 -1.52 -20.03 77.05
C ILE A 362 -0.79 -20.23 75.73
N ALA A 363 -1.48 -20.77 74.72
CA ALA A 363 -1.02 -20.77 73.34
C ALA A 363 -2.18 -20.52 72.38
N GLY A 364 -1.98 -19.70 71.35
CA GLY A 364 -3.01 -19.32 70.39
C GLY A 364 -2.55 -19.37 68.94
N TYR A 365 -3.53 -19.41 68.04
CA TYR A 365 -3.39 -19.40 66.60
C TYR A 365 -4.39 -18.40 66.02
N TYR A 366 -3.95 -17.64 65.03
CA TYR A 366 -4.76 -16.70 64.27
C TYR A 366 -4.36 -16.74 62.80
N GLU A 367 -5.34 -16.87 61.90
CA GLU A 367 -5.17 -16.74 60.47
C GLU A 367 -6.37 -16.01 59.86
N PRO A 368 -6.20 -14.80 59.31
CA PRO A 368 -7.32 -14.07 58.70
C PRO A 368 -7.70 -14.65 57.33
N ALA A 369 -8.99 -14.53 56.96
CA ALA A 369 -9.49 -14.93 55.64
C ALA A 369 -9.16 -13.93 54.53
N SER A 370 -8.88 -12.67 54.89
CA SER A 370 -8.47 -11.61 53.98
C SER A 370 -7.26 -10.84 54.52
N GLU A 371 -6.94 -9.68 53.97
CA GLU A 371 -5.85 -8.84 54.45
C GLU A 371 -6.06 -8.41 55.91
N CYS A 372 -7.31 -8.27 56.34
CA CYS A 372 -7.68 -7.94 57.72
C CYS A 372 -8.84 -8.82 58.20
N GLY A 373 -8.92 -9.09 59.50
CA GLY A 373 -9.94 -9.96 60.10
C GLY A 373 -10.94 -9.27 61.03
N GLY A 374 -12.12 -9.87 61.22
CA GLY A 374 -13.08 -9.60 62.28
C GLY A 374 -12.78 -10.31 63.60
N ASP A 375 -11.94 -11.33 63.58
CA ASP A 375 -11.53 -12.04 64.79
C ASP A 375 -10.53 -11.26 65.65
N TRP A 376 -10.69 -11.34 66.97
CA TRP A 376 -9.73 -10.81 67.94
C TRP A 376 -9.69 -11.64 69.22
N TRP A 377 -8.48 -11.86 69.73
CA TRP A 377 -8.26 -12.50 71.02
C TRP A 377 -7.19 -11.75 71.81
N HIS A 378 -7.26 -11.86 73.14
CA HIS A 378 -6.31 -11.23 74.04
C HIS A 378 -6.24 -11.96 75.38
N TYR A 379 -5.18 -11.71 76.14
CA TYR A 379 -5.11 -12.05 77.55
C TYR A 379 -4.33 -10.99 78.30
N CYS A 380 -4.67 -10.79 79.57
CA CYS A 380 -3.99 -9.85 80.44
C CYS A 380 -4.17 -10.23 81.91
N GLN A 381 -3.27 -9.77 82.78
CA GLN A 381 -3.41 -9.91 84.22
C GLN A 381 -3.83 -8.59 84.84
N ILE A 382 -4.92 -8.61 85.62
CA ILE A 382 -5.45 -7.47 86.36
C ILE A 382 -5.53 -7.86 87.83
N GLY A 383 -4.62 -7.32 88.66
CA GLY A 383 -4.51 -7.71 90.06
C GLY A 383 -4.31 -9.22 90.20
N ASN A 384 -5.23 -9.89 90.90
CA ASN A 384 -5.20 -11.34 91.14
C ASN A 384 -5.92 -12.17 90.07
N LYS A 385 -6.33 -11.58 88.95
CA LYS A 385 -7.13 -12.25 87.93
C LYS A 385 -6.45 -12.22 86.57
N ILE A 386 -6.53 -13.33 85.84
CA ILE A 386 -6.12 -13.41 84.43
C ILE A 386 -7.37 -13.36 83.56
N PHE A 387 -7.47 -12.36 82.70
CA PHE A 387 -8.58 -12.22 81.76
C PHE A 387 -8.21 -12.85 80.42
N LEU A 388 -9.19 -13.54 79.83
CA LEU A 388 -9.11 -14.26 78.56
C LEU A 388 -10.23 -13.74 77.66
N TRP A 389 -9.87 -13.21 76.51
CA TRP A 389 -10.75 -12.48 75.61
C TRP A 389 -10.74 -13.19 74.26
N ILE A 390 -11.93 -13.42 73.70
CA ILE A 390 -12.08 -13.82 72.31
C ILE A 390 -13.37 -13.23 71.76
N GLY A 391 -13.36 -12.83 70.50
CA GLY A 391 -14.57 -12.47 69.82
C GLY A 391 -14.37 -12.36 68.32
N ASP A 392 -15.50 -12.36 67.63
CA ASP A 392 -15.60 -12.33 66.19
C ASP A 392 -16.59 -11.22 65.80
N ALA A 393 -16.10 -10.24 65.06
CA ALA A 393 -16.91 -9.17 64.50
C ALA A 393 -17.56 -9.63 63.19
N THR A 394 -18.88 -9.46 63.07
CA THR A 394 -19.65 -9.96 61.92
C THR A 394 -19.05 -9.51 60.57
N GLY A 395 -18.67 -10.49 59.75
CA GLY A 395 -18.03 -10.31 58.44
C GLY A 395 -16.50 -10.22 58.54
N HIS A 396 -15.80 -10.14 57.41
CA HIS A 396 -14.33 -10.06 57.38
C HIS A 396 -13.84 -8.79 56.67
N GLY A 397 -12.52 -8.56 56.66
CA GLY A 397 -11.90 -7.42 55.99
C GLY A 397 -11.85 -6.14 56.81
N ALA A 398 -11.61 -5.01 56.14
CA ALA A 398 -11.34 -3.73 56.80
C ALA A 398 -12.44 -3.24 57.76
N PRO A 399 -13.76 -3.35 57.47
CA PRO A 399 -14.80 -2.92 58.40
C PRO A 399 -14.81 -3.69 59.72
N ALA A 400 -14.60 -5.01 59.67
CA ALA A 400 -14.56 -5.88 60.84
C ALA A 400 -13.29 -5.62 61.68
N ALA A 401 -12.16 -5.37 61.01
CA ALA A 401 -10.90 -4.98 61.67
C ALA A 401 -10.96 -3.64 62.43
N LEU A 402 -11.83 -2.71 62.03
CA LEU A 402 -12.07 -1.49 62.80
C LEU A 402 -12.81 -1.79 64.12
N ILE A 403 -13.68 -2.80 64.13
CA ILE A 403 -14.38 -3.23 65.34
C ILE A 403 -13.42 -3.93 66.29
N THR A 404 -12.51 -4.77 65.80
CA THR A 404 -11.46 -5.37 66.63
C THR A 404 -10.52 -4.32 67.22
N SER A 405 -10.19 -3.26 66.47
CA SER A 405 -9.44 -2.10 66.96
C SER A 405 -10.17 -1.35 68.08
N ALA A 406 -11.50 -1.18 67.94
CA ALA A 406 -12.34 -0.59 68.99
C ALA A 406 -12.42 -1.49 70.23
N ALA A 407 -12.51 -2.81 70.05
CA ALA A 407 -12.49 -3.78 71.14
C ALA A 407 -11.17 -3.72 71.91
N LYS A 408 -10.03 -3.76 71.20
CA LYS A 408 -8.70 -3.63 71.80
C LYS A 408 -8.54 -2.31 72.55
N SER A 409 -8.96 -1.20 71.95
CA SER A 409 -8.87 0.12 72.59
C SER A 409 -9.68 0.17 73.89
N ALA A 410 -10.91 -0.34 73.88
CA ALA A 410 -11.74 -0.43 75.08
C ALA A 410 -11.15 -1.38 76.13
N SER A 411 -10.53 -2.50 75.71
CA SER A 411 -9.87 -3.45 76.62
C SER A 411 -8.79 -2.75 77.44
N THR A 412 -7.95 -1.91 76.83
CA THR A 412 -6.87 -1.21 77.55
C THR A 412 -7.36 -0.30 78.69
N ILE A 413 -8.61 0.19 78.59
CA ILE A 413 -9.25 0.97 79.65
C ILE A 413 -9.82 0.02 80.71
N ILE A 414 -10.55 -1.02 80.28
CA ILE A 414 -11.15 -2.03 81.17
C ILE A 414 -10.08 -2.72 82.02
N GLU A 415 -8.91 -2.96 81.45
CA GLU A 415 -7.71 -3.53 82.09
C GLU A 415 -7.28 -2.76 83.35
N ARG A 416 -7.72 -1.51 83.51
CA ARG A 416 -7.39 -0.66 84.66
C ARG A 416 -8.50 -0.59 85.71
N LEU A 417 -9.68 -1.16 85.44
CA LEU A 417 -10.88 -0.96 86.27
C LEU A 417 -11.13 -2.07 87.30
N ASN A 418 -10.39 -3.19 87.25
CA ASN A 418 -10.54 -4.35 88.16
C ASN A 418 -12.01 -4.75 88.41
N ILE A 419 -12.76 -4.94 87.31
CA ILE A 419 -14.19 -5.25 87.32
C ILE A 419 -14.44 -6.69 86.88
N ALA A 420 -15.62 -7.22 87.20
CA ALA A 420 -16.04 -8.57 86.78
C ALA A 420 -16.34 -8.66 85.27
N PRO A 421 -16.28 -9.87 84.66
CA PRO A 421 -16.50 -10.07 83.22
C PRO A 421 -17.81 -9.48 82.69
N ASN A 422 -18.91 -9.57 83.42
CA ASN A 422 -20.18 -8.98 83.00
C ASN A 422 -20.10 -7.45 82.83
N LYS A 423 -19.48 -6.74 83.78
CA LYS A 423 -19.31 -5.28 83.73
C LYS A 423 -18.30 -4.86 82.67
N ALA A 424 -17.26 -5.65 82.46
CA ALA A 424 -16.35 -5.47 81.34
C ALA A 424 -17.07 -5.54 79.99
N LEU A 425 -17.95 -6.53 79.79
CA LEU A 425 -18.72 -6.64 78.55
C LEU A 425 -19.77 -5.53 78.38
N GLU A 426 -20.39 -5.03 79.46
CA GLU A 426 -21.27 -3.84 79.36
C GLU A 426 -20.52 -2.61 78.81
N LEU A 427 -19.27 -2.39 79.26
CA LEU A 427 -18.42 -1.30 78.76
C LEU A 427 -17.96 -1.55 77.33
N LEU A 428 -17.54 -2.78 77.02
CA LEU A 428 -17.10 -3.17 75.68
C LEU A 428 -18.25 -3.03 74.67
N ASN A 429 -19.45 -3.50 75.03
CA ASN A 429 -20.67 -3.36 74.24
C ASN A 429 -20.97 -1.89 73.89
N ARG A 430 -20.85 -0.99 74.86
CA ARG A 430 -21.04 0.45 74.62
C ARG A 430 -20.02 1.00 73.64
N SER A 431 -18.74 0.60 73.76
CA SER A 431 -17.69 1.00 72.81
C SER A 431 -18.02 0.51 71.39
N ILE A 432 -18.34 -0.77 71.24
CA ILE A 432 -18.69 -1.35 69.94
C ILE A 432 -19.93 -0.69 69.34
N TYR A 433 -20.99 -0.51 70.14
CA TYR A 433 -22.21 0.16 69.70
C TYR A 433 -21.93 1.62 69.29
N ASP A 434 -21.14 2.36 70.06
CA ASP A 434 -20.88 3.76 69.79
C ASP A 434 -20.04 3.96 68.52
N VAL A 435 -19.17 3.00 68.17
CA VAL A 435 -18.40 2.96 66.91
C VAL A 435 -19.27 2.51 65.72
N SER A 436 -20.02 1.41 65.87
CA SER A 436 -20.73 0.78 64.75
C SER A 436 -22.16 1.30 64.54
N LYS A 437 -22.73 1.99 65.54
CA LYS A 437 -24.15 2.36 65.61
C LYS A 437 -25.10 1.17 65.38
N GLY A 438 -24.71 -0.02 65.83
CA GLY A 438 -25.46 -1.26 65.68
C GLY A 438 -25.44 -1.88 64.27
N ARG A 439 -24.60 -1.36 63.36
CA ARG A 439 -24.46 -1.90 62.00
C ARG A 439 -23.52 -3.09 61.92
N ILE A 440 -22.50 -3.11 62.77
CA ILE A 440 -21.57 -4.23 62.93
C ILE A 440 -21.62 -4.65 64.39
N MET A 441 -21.79 -5.94 64.62
CA MET A 441 -21.87 -6.56 65.93
C MET A 441 -20.69 -7.50 66.13
N MET A 442 -20.40 -7.85 67.37
CA MET A 442 -19.31 -8.76 67.69
C MET A 442 -19.81 -9.84 68.65
N THR A 443 -19.67 -11.10 68.28
CA THR A 443 -19.79 -12.20 69.24
C THR A 443 -18.57 -12.15 70.15
N PHE A 444 -18.74 -12.39 71.46
CA PHE A 444 -17.62 -12.25 72.39
C PHE A 444 -17.71 -13.19 73.58
N PHE A 445 -16.59 -13.77 73.98
CA PHE A 445 -16.47 -14.52 75.22
C PHE A 445 -15.37 -13.91 76.08
N LEU A 446 -15.71 -13.60 77.33
CA LEU A 446 -14.79 -13.03 78.30
C LEU A 446 -14.78 -13.88 79.56
N ALA A 447 -13.59 -14.33 79.97
CA ALA A 447 -13.38 -15.02 81.23
C ALA A 447 -12.34 -14.32 82.10
N SER A 448 -12.46 -14.46 83.41
CA SER A 448 -11.47 -14.08 84.40
C SER A 448 -11.17 -15.26 85.32
N PHE A 449 -9.93 -15.71 85.35
CA PHE A 449 -9.43 -16.75 86.24
C PHE A 449 -8.83 -16.12 87.49
N ASP A 450 -9.33 -16.47 88.66
CA ASP A 450 -8.79 -16.01 89.95
C ASP A 450 -7.61 -16.88 90.39
N LEU A 451 -6.45 -16.25 90.61
CA LEU A 451 -5.20 -16.95 90.94
C LEU A 451 -5.22 -17.57 92.35
N GLU A 452 -6.06 -17.08 93.26
CA GLU A 452 -6.15 -17.60 94.63
C GLU A 452 -7.14 -18.75 94.71
N THR A 453 -8.33 -18.61 94.12
CA THR A 453 -9.40 -19.61 94.25
C THR A 453 -9.38 -20.68 93.17
N GLY A 454 -8.73 -20.41 92.03
CA GLY A 454 -8.81 -21.27 90.84
C GLY A 454 -10.16 -21.21 90.13
N GLU A 455 -11.02 -20.25 90.50
CA GLU A 455 -12.34 -20.06 89.91
C GLU A 455 -12.22 -19.31 88.56
N LEU A 456 -12.83 -19.86 87.51
CA LEU A 456 -12.99 -19.22 86.21
C LEU A 456 -14.40 -18.66 86.09
N VAL A 457 -14.54 -17.35 86.25
CA VAL A 457 -15.80 -16.63 86.02
C VAL A 457 -15.85 -16.22 84.55
N TYR A 458 -16.95 -16.49 83.85
CA TYR A 458 -17.07 -16.16 82.44
C TYR A 458 -18.44 -15.59 82.05
N CYS A 459 -18.43 -14.89 80.93
CA CYS A 459 -19.62 -14.35 80.28
C CYS A 459 -19.52 -14.56 78.77
N ASN A 460 -20.61 -15.05 78.17
CA ASN A 460 -20.71 -15.30 76.74
C ASN A 460 -21.75 -14.35 76.11
N ALA A 461 -21.33 -13.54 75.14
CA ALA A 461 -22.12 -12.63 74.32
C ALA A 461 -22.36 -13.23 72.92
N SER A 462 -23.10 -14.35 72.86
CA SER A 462 -23.44 -15.11 71.65
C SER A 462 -22.22 -15.58 70.83
N HIS A 463 -21.11 -15.84 71.49
CA HIS A 463 -19.92 -16.47 70.91
C HIS A 463 -20.00 -17.99 70.99
N GLU A 464 -19.21 -18.64 70.14
CA GLU A 464 -18.97 -20.08 70.22
C GLU A 464 -18.49 -20.48 71.62
N ALA A 465 -19.07 -21.55 72.16
CA ALA A 465 -18.86 -21.93 73.55
C ALA A 465 -17.51 -22.65 73.70
N PRO A 466 -16.53 -22.10 74.45
CA PRO A 466 -15.26 -22.78 74.68
C PRO A 466 -15.45 -24.15 75.33
N PHE A 467 -14.56 -25.08 75.03
CA PHE A 467 -14.59 -26.42 75.63
C PHE A 467 -13.63 -26.51 76.82
N LEU A 468 -14.18 -26.77 78.01
CA LEU A 468 -13.39 -27.24 79.15
C LEU A 468 -12.99 -28.71 78.92
N ILE A 469 -11.70 -28.96 78.97
CA ILE A 469 -11.05 -30.26 78.84
C ILE A 469 -10.63 -30.69 80.25
N LYS A 470 -11.40 -31.60 80.85
CA LYS A 470 -11.10 -32.10 82.20
C LYS A 470 -9.94 -33.09 82.20
N LYS A 471 -8.96 -32.89 83.07
CA LYS A 471 -7.85 -33.84 83.24
C LYS A 471 -8.38 -35.17 83.78
N THR A 472 -7.97 -36.26 83.13
CA THR A 472 -8.23 -37.62 83.60
C THR A 472 -6.96 -38.48 83.54
N ASP A 473 -6.94 -39.63 84.21
CA ASP A 473 -5.80 -40.55 84.21
C ASP A 473 -5.64 -41.33 82.88
N GLY A 474 -6.70 -41.38 82.06
CA GLY A 474 -6.72 -42.06 80.77
C GLY A 474 -6.66 -41.09 79.58
N PRO A 475 -6.78 -41.60 78.34
CA PRO A 475 -6.87 -40.73 77.17
C PRO A 475 -8.17 -39.92 77.20
N LEU A 476 -8.11 -38.69 76.70
CA LEU A 476 -9.27 -37.79 76.60
C LEU A 476 -10.43 -38.45 75.82
N LYS A 477 -11.65 -38.38 76.37
CA LYS A 477 -12.88 -38.86 75.70
C LYS A 477 -13.88 -37.72 75.58
N LYS A 478 -14.87 -37.88 74.69
CA LYS A 478 -15.93 -36.88 74.46
C LYS A 478 -16.65 -36.42 75.74
N LYS A 479 -16.86 -37.31 76.72
CA LYS A 479 -17.53 -36.97 78.00
C LYS A 479 -16.71 -36.05 78.90
N ASP A 480 -15.41 -35.94 78.65
CA ASP A 480 -14.47 -35.12 79.42
C ASP A 480 -14.34 -33.71 78.82
N LEU A 481 -15.01 -33.46 77.68
CA LEU A 481 -15.23 -32.15 77.08
C LEU A 481 -16.56 -31.58 77.58
N VAL A 482 -16.51 -30.43 78.24
CA VAL A 482 -17.69 -29.71 78.74
C VAL A 482 -17.78 -28.35 78.05
N PRO A 483 -18.81 -28.10 77.23
CA PRO A 483 -19.00 -26.78 76.62
C PRO A 483 -19.41 -25.76 77.68
N LEU A 484 -18.81 -24.57 77.65
CA LEU A 484 -19.11 -23.47 78.58
C LEU A 484 -20.26 -22.61 78.06
N ASN A 485 -21.47 -23.17 78.06
CA ASN A 485 -22.67 -22.57 77.44
C ASN A 485 -23.84 -22.30 78.42
N GLU A 486 -23.57 -22.23 79.73
CA GLU A 486 -24.61 -22.03 80.75
C GLU A 486 -25.27 -20.65 80.69
N VAL A 487 -24.54 -19.64 80.19
CA VAL A 487 -25.04 -18.29 79.94
C VAL A 487 -24.90 -17.96 78.47
N ASN A 488 -25.92 -17.31 77.90
CA ASN A 488 -25.86 -16.79 76.53
C ASN A 488 -26.54 -15.43 76.47
N ASN A 489 -25.74 -14.39 76.24
CA ASN A 489 -26.16 -12.99 76.24
C ASN A 489 -26.18 -12.43 74.81
N PRO A 490 -26.82 -11.27 74.57
CA PRO A 490 -26.82 -10.61 73.26
C PRO A 490 -25.40 -10.27 72.76
N ARG A 491 -25.21 -10.23 71.43
CA ARG A 491 -23.94 -9.81 70.81
C ARG A 491 -23.56 -8.39 71.25
N LEU A 492 -22.27 -8.10 71.28
CA LEU A 492 -21.80 -6.73 71.49
C LEU A 492 -22.23 -5.86 70.30
N GLY A 493 -22.66 -4.63 70.59
CA GLY A 493 -23.15 -3.69 69.58
C GLY A 493 -24.61 -3.92 69.16
N GLN A 494 -25.31 -4.94 69.66
CA GLN A 494 -26.71 -5.18 69.30
C GLN A 494 -27.66 -4.11 69.85
N ALA A 495 -27.45 -3.71 71.11
CA ALA A 495 -28.17 -2.61 71.76
C ALA A 495 -27.20 -1.85 72.67
N ARG A 496 -27.37 -0.53 72.80
CA ARG A 496 -26.40 0.32 73.50
C ARG A 496 -26.23 -0.02 74.98
N ASP A 497 -27.32 -0.38 75.66
CA ASP A 497 -27.36 -0.63 77.10
C ASP A 497 -27.70 -2.09 77.43
N SER A 498 -27.15 -3.03 76.65
CA SER A 498 -27.22 -4.47 76.94
C SER A 498 -26.61 -4.80 78.31
N VAL A 499 -27.26 -5.71 79.03
CA VAL A 499 -26.79 -6.25 80.32
C VAL A 499 -26.37 -7.70 80.13
N TYR A 500 -25.32 -8.11 80.83
CA TYR A 500 -24.68 -9.40 80.66
C TYR A 500 -24.72 -10.24 81.94
N GLN A 501 -25.14 -11.49 81.83
CA GLN A 501 -25.12 -12.50 82.90
C GLN A 501 -23.80 -13.28 82.84
N GLN A 502 -23.24 -13.59 84.00
CA GLN A 502 -22.02 -14.40 84.13
C GLN A 502 -22.30 -15.64 84.97
N THR A 503 -21.46 -16.66 84.80
CA THR A 503 -21.43 -17.87 85.63
C THR A 503 -19.98 -18.20 85.99
N SER A 504 -19.76 -19.24 86.79
CA SER A 504 -18.43 -19.66 87.24
C SER A 504 -18.27 -21.17 87.23
N ILE A 505 -17.03 -21.60 87.00
CA ILE A 505 -16.62 -22.99 87.14
C ILE A 505 -15.29 -23.05 87.90
N GLN A 506 -15.03 -24.20 88.53
CA GLN A 506 -13.72 -24.49 89.09
C GLN A 506 -12.80 -25.03 87.99
N LEU A 507 -11.63 -24.42 87.80
CA LEU A 507 -10.63 -24.89 86.84
C LEU A 507 -9.49 -25.58 87.61
N GLU A 508 -9.52 -26.90 87.65
CA GLU A 508 -8.59 -27.70 88.45
C GLU A 508 -7.20 -27.78 87.80
N LYS A 509 -6.18 -28.15 88.59
CA LYS A 509 -4.84 -28.37 88.06
C LYS A 509 -4.85 -29.49 87.01
N GLY A 510 -4.33 -29.18 85.83
CA GLY A 510 -4.27 -30.05 84.66
C GLY A 510 -5.40 -29.83 83.67
N ASP A 511 -6.49 -29.17 84.08
CA ASP A 511 -7.59 -28.83 83.18
C ASP A 511 -7.14 -27.78 82.15
N ALA A 512 -7.76 -27.83 80.97
CA ALA A 512 -7.56 -26.85 79.92
C ALA A 512 -8.88 -26.32 79.38
N VAL A 513 -8.87 -25.13 78.78
CA VAL A 513 -10.01 -24.54 78.09
C VAL A 513 -9.58 -24.21 76.66
N PHE A 514 -10.35 -24.68 75.69
CA PHE A 514 -10.14 -24.44 74.26
C PHE A 514 -11.16 -23.40 73.76
N PHE A 515 -10.67 -22.20 73.45
CA PHE A 515 -11.45 -21.09 72.90
C PHE A 515 -11.32 -21.11 71.37
N TYR A 516 -12.39 -20.84 70.63
CA TYR A 516 -12.38 -20.88 69.17
C TYR A 516 -13.48 -19.99 68.57
N THR A 517 -13.30 -19.61 67.31
CA THR A 517 -14.29 -18.91 66.48
C THR A 517 -14.95 -19.85 65.48
N ASP A 518 -16.11 -19.45 64.94
CA ASP A 518 -16.92 -20.24 64.00
C ASP A 518 -16.21 -20.52 62.67
N GLY A 519 -15.20 -19.73 62.32
CA GLY A 519 -14.31 -20.02 61.21
C GLY A 519 -13.58 -21.37 61.30
N ILE A 520 -13.50 -22.03 62.48
CA ILE A 520 -12.97 -23.40 62.65
C ILE A 520 -13.91 -24.49 62.09
N PRO A 521 -15.15 -24.65 62.58
CA PRO A 521 -16.06 -25.64 62.00
C PRO A 521 -16.41 -25.32 60.52
N ASP A 522 -16.30 -24.07 60.11
CA ASP A 522 -16.65 -23.63 58.76
C ASP A 522 -15.50 -23.74 57.72
N ILE A 523 -14.33 -24.23 58.12
CA ILE A 523 -13.20 -24.47 57.20
C ILE A 523 -13.62 -25.37 56.05
N GLN A 524 -13.35 -24.94 54.83
CA GLN A 524 -13.70 -25.69 53.62
C GLN A 524 -12.48 -26.37 52.98
N ASN A 525 -12.72 -27.55 52.41
CA ASN A 525 -11.79 -28.21 51.50
C ASN A 525 -11.97 -27.69 50.05
N PRO A 526 -11.14 -28.09 49.07
CA PRO A 526 -11.31 -27.68 47.66
C PRO A 526 -12.67 -28.08 47.04
N GLY A 527 -13.36 -29.07 47.62
CA GLY A 527 -14.72 -29.48 47.27
C GLY A 527 -15.82 -28.58 47.86
N LYS A 528 -15.47 -27.53 48.61
CA LYS A 528 -16.37 -26.64 49.36
C LYS A 528 -17.16 -27.33 50.48
N GLU A 529 -16.66 -28.44 50.98
CA GLU A 529 -17.25 -29.14 52.13
C GLU A 529 -16.68 -28.56 53.42
N ALA A 530 -17.56 -28.03 54.28
CA ALA A 530 -17.20 -27.56 55.62
C ALA A 530 -16.68 -28.72 56.48
N TRP A 531 -15.73 -28.44 57.38
CA TRP A 531 -15.15 -29.42 58.27
C TRP A 531 -16.19 -29.99 59.24
N GLY A 532 -17.04 -29.10 59.75
CA GLY A 532 -18.20 -29.39 60.57
C GLY A 532 -17.86 -29.79 62.01
N GLU A 533 -18.84 -29.62 62.89
CA GLU A 533 -18.68 -29.85 64.34
C GLU A 533 -18.15 -31.25 64.68
N ARG A 534 -18.56 -32.28 63.92
CA ARG A 534 -18.19 -33.66 64.24
C ARG A 534 -16.69 -33.91 64.07
N GLU A 535 -16.10 -33.43 62.98
CA GLU A 535 -14.69 -33.64 62.70
C GLU A 535 -13.83 -32.67 63.53
N PHE A 536 -14.31 -31.45 63.75
CA PHE A 536 -13.76 -30.52 64.75
C PHE A 536 -13.58 -31.16 66.14
N ILE A 537 -14.64 -31.74 66.70
CA ILE A 537 -14.57 -32.36 68.04
C ILE A 537 -13.62 -33.56 68.06
N LYS A 538 -13.55 -34.36 66.98
CA LYS A 538 -12.59 -35.46 66.89
C LYS A 538 -11.16 -34.95 66.87
N ALA A 539 -10.88 -33.90 66.11
CA ALA A 539 -9.57 -33.28 66.06
C ALA A 539 -9.17 -32.68 67.41
N LEU A 540 -10.10 -32.02 68.10
CA LEU A 540 -9.89 -31.49 69.44
C LEU A 540 -9.51 -32.59 70.44
N ILE A 541 -10.21 -33.73 70.40
CA ILE A 541 -9.90 -34.91 71.23
C ILE A 541 -8.53 -35.49 70.86
N ALA A 542 -8.23 -35.64 69.57
CA ALA A 542 -6.98 -36.22 69.10
C ALA A 542 -5.76 -35.36 69.47
N ALA A 543 -5.88 -34.03 69.33
CA ALA A 543 -4.84 -33.09 69.68
C ALA A 543 -4.50 -33.12 71.19
N ASN A 544 -5.52 -33.35 72.02
CA ASN A 544 -5.42 -33.34 73.49
C ASN A 544 -5.44 -34.73 74.14
N LYS A 545 -5.27 -35.82 73.37
CA LYS A 545 -5.46 -37.21 73.83
C LYS A 545 -4.66 -37.56 75.09
N ASP A 546 -3.47 -37.01 75.22
CA ASP A 546 -2.45 -37.26 76.26
C ASP A 546 -2.24 -36.03 77.17
N PHE A 547 -3.12 -35.03 77.09
CA PHE A 547 -3.02 -33.76 77.82
C PHE A 547 -1.67 -33.07 77.65
N PRO A 548 -1.24 -32.81 76.40
CA PRO A 548 0.08 -32.24 76.13
C PRO A 548 0.20 -30.80 76.64
N GLY A 549 1.37 -30.18 76.46
CA GLY A 549 1.51 -28.74 76.68
C GLY A 549 0.61 -27.93 75.72
N VAL A 550 0.27 -26.69 76.08
CA VAL A 550 -0.63 -25.86 75.26
C VAL A 550 -0.10 -25.62 73.85
N GLY A 551 1.22 -25.47 73.67
CA GLY A 551 1.85 -25.32 72.36
C GLY A 551 1.63 -26.54 71.47
N ASP A 552 1.91 -27.74 72.01
CA ASP A 552 1.69 -29.00 71.29
C ASP A 552 0.20 -29.23 70.97
N SER A 553 -0.71 -28.86 71.88
CA SER A 553 -2.15 -28.94 71.61
C SER A 553 -2.53 -28.07 70.41
N VAL A 554 -2.07 -26.82 70.38
CA VAL A 554 -2.33 -25.89 69.27
C VAL A 554 -1.73 -26.42 67.97
N ASP A 555 -0.47 -26.83 67.98
CA ASP A 555 0.23 -27.30 66.78
C ASP A 555 -0.44 -28.57 66.20
N ARG A 556 -0.80 -29.53 67.06
CA ARG A 556 -1.51 -30.77 66.64
C ARG A 556 -2.91 -30.49 66.08
N PHE A 557 -3.64 -29.58 66.71
CA PHE A 557 -4.97 -29.20 66.22
C PHE A 557 -4.87 -28.44 64.90
N ALA A 558 -3.87 -27.56 64.76
CA ALA A 558 -3.63 -26.80 63.54
C ALA A 558 -3.35 -27.72 62.34
N ILE A 559 -2.50 -28.72 62.52
CA ILE A 559 -2.24 -29.74 61.48
C ILE A 559 -3.54 -30.41 61.03
N SER A 560 -4.43 -30.74 61.97
CA SER A 560 -5.66 -31.48 61.68
C SER A 560 -6.62 -30.71 60.75
N PHE A 561 -6.81 -29.41 60.98
CA PHE A 561 -7.69 -28.63 60.11
C PHE A 561 -7.00 -28.26 58.78
N GLN A 562 -5.67 -28.07 58.78
CA GLN A 562 -4.92 -27.78 57.55
C GLN A 562 -4.95 -28.99 56.59
N GLU A 563 -4.93 -30.22 57.12
CA GLU A 563 -5.12 -31.45 56.34
C GLU A 563 -6.50 -31.52 55.65
N HIS A 564 -7.55 -31.00 56.29
CA HIS A 564 -8.87 -30.86 55.67
C HIS A 564 -8.91 -29.74 54.63
N ARG A 565 -8.34 -28.57 54.96
CA ARG A 565 -8.32 -27.37 54.12
C ARG A 565 -7.57 -27.57 52.80
N GLN A 566 -6.45 -28.32 52.81
CA GLN A 566 -5.63 -28.62 51.62
C GLN A 566 -5.25 -27.38 50.79
N GLY A 567 -4.99 -26.26 51.46
CA GLY A 567 -4.64 -24.99 50.82
C GLY A 567 -5.81 -24.23 50.18
N ALA A 568 -7.06 -24.66 50.36
CA ALA A 568 -8.23 -23.86 49.99
C ALA A 568 -8.22 -22.51 50.74
N PRO A 569 -8.70 -21.40 50.14
CA PRO A 569 -8.80 -20.13 50.83
C PRO A 569 -9.77 -20.24 52.02
N LEU A 570 -9.49 -19.49 53.08
CA LEU A 570 -10.42 -19.37 54.21
C LEU A 570 -11.65 -18.57 53.78
N VAL A 571 -12.82 -18.99 54.24
CA VAL A 571 -14.09 -18.28 54.02
C VAL A 571 -14.36 -17.30 55.16
N ASP A 572 -13.87 -17.62 56.36
CA ASP A 572 -13.91 -16.77 57.54
C ASP A 572 -12.60 -16.87 58.33
N ASP A 573 -12.37 -15.92 59.23
CA ASP A 573 -11.15 -15.89 60.04
C ASP A 573 -11.05 -17.09 60.97
N VAL A 574 -9.83 -17.57 61.19
CA VAL A 574 -9.58 -18.72 62.05
C VAL A 574 -8.83 -18.26 63.29
N THR A 575 -9.51 -18.26 64.43
CA THR A 575 -8.89 -17.99 65.74
C THR A 575 -9.22 -19.06 66.75
N PHE A 576 -8.20 -19.54 67.45
CA PHE A 576 -8.39 -20.37 68.63
C PHE A 576 -7.19 -20.25 69.56
N PHE A 577 -7.41 -20.48 70.85
CA PHE A 577 -6.34 -20.61 71.81
C PHE A 577 -6.68 -21.56 72.94
N VAL A 578 -5.63 -22.11 73.56
CA VAL A 578 -5.71 -23.08 74.64
C VAL A 578 -5.10 -22.48 75.88
N VAL A 579 -5.83 -22.55 76.98
CA VAL A 579 -5.36 -22.16 78.31
C VAL A 579 -5.35 -23.38 79.19
N LYS A 580 -4.24 -23.67 79.86
CA LYS A 580 -4.11 -24.81 80.77
C LYS A 580 -3.68 -24.35 82.14
N ASN A 581 -4.38 -24.81 83.18
CA ASN A 581 -3.96 -24.61 84.55
C ASN A 581 -2.87 -25.65 84.90
N GLU A 582 -1.60 -25.25 84.87
CA GLU A 582 -0.48 -26.10 85.27
C GLU A 582 -0.28 -26.12 86.81
N GLY A 583 -1.02 -25.29 87.54
CA GLY A 583 -0.83 -25.02 88.96
C GLY A 583 0.34 -24.08 89.22
N LEU A 584 0.40 -23.55 90.45
CA LEU A 584 1.59 -22.84 90.93
C LEU A 584 2.67 -23.90 91.24
N ASN A 585 3.87 -23.71 90.69
CA ASN A 585 5.04 -24.53 91.03
C ASN A 585 5.48 -24.30 92.47
#